data_AF-A0A814ZXM0-F1
#
_entry.id   AF-A0A814ZXM0-F1
#
_cell.length_a   1.000
_cell.length_b   1.000
_cell.length_c   1.000
_cell.angle_alpha   90.00
_cell.angle_beta   90.00
_cell.angle_gamma   90.00
#
_symmetry.space_group_name_H-M   'P 1'
#
loop_
_entity.id
_entity.type
_entity.pdbx_description
1 polymer ?
#
loop_
_entity_poly.entity_id
_entity_poly.type
_entity_poly.pdbx_seq_one_letter_code
_entity_poly.pdbx_strand_id
1 'polypeptide(L)'
;MTEIRRNSLESRCDEIKRLVINHCTSDSTVLGIDGLLDALLVLYDECCNATLKKEKTIVEFLEYVGTFISRIKQCRVNRDDFQTIKTIGRGAFGEVVVVKMKNTEDLFAMKIMDK
;
A
#
# COMPACT_ATOMS: atom_id res chain seq x y z
N MET A 1 33.67 29.10 -2.86
CA MET A 1 32.51 29.50 -3.69
C MET A 1 31.77 28.25 -4.17
N THR A 2 31.36 27.38 -3.24
CA THR A 2 30.87 26.01 -3.59
C THR A 2 29.81 25.52 -2.61
N GLU A 3 28.95 26.41 -2.10
CA GLU A 3 28.01 26.04 -1.03
C GLU A 3 26.56 26.51 -1.25
N ILE A 4 26.26 27.20 -2.35
CA ILE A 4 24.92 27.78 -2.60
C ILE A 4 24.07 26.92 -3.57
N ARG A 5 24.64 25.90 -4.23
CA ARG A 5 23.89 25.07 -5.21
C ARG A 5 23.02 23.95 -4.64
N ARG A 6 22.96 23.73 -3.31
CA ARG A 6 22.20 22.62 -2.71
C ARG A 6 20.77 22.94 -2.24
N ASN A 7 20.29 24.18 -2.34
CA ASN A 7 19.00 24.60 -1.76
C ASN A 7 18.06 25.34 -2.74
N SER A 8 18.20 25.15 -4.06
CA SER A 8 17.21 25.68 -5.00
C SER A 8 15.86 24.97 -4.85
N LEU A 9 14.76 25.65 -5.24
CA LEU A 9 13.42 25.03 -5.30
C LEU A 9 13.43 23.76 -6.14
N GLU A 10 14.14 23.79 -7.27
CA GLU A 10 14.33 22.65 -8.15
C GLU A 10 15.01 21.48 -7.44
N SER A 11 16.10 21.73 -6.73
CA SER A 11 16.81 20.70 -5.96
C SER A 11 15.93 20.06 -4.89
N ARG A 12 15.03 20.82 -4.26
CA ARG A 12 14.09 20.32 -3.25
C ARG A 12 12.99 19.46 -3.88
N CYS A 13 12.44 19.88 -5.01
CA CYS A 13 11.44 19.09 -5.74
C CYS A 13 12.01 17.77 -6.24
N ASP A 14 13.25 17.79 -6.75
CA ASP A 14 13.94 16.57 -7.17
C ASP A 14 14.24 15.65 -5.99
N GLU A 15 14.54 16.21 -4.82
CA GLU A 15 14.72 15.41 -3.62
C GLU A 15 13.42 14.73 -3.18
N ILE A 16 12.29 15.43 -3.18
CA ILE A 16 10.98 14.81 -2.89
C ILE A 16 10.68 13.66 -3.86
N LYS A 17 10.93 13.85 -5.17
CA LYS A 17 10.74 12.79 -6.17
C LYS A 17 11.64 11.59 -5.87
N ARG A 18 12.90 11.82 -5.52
CA ARG A 18 13.83 10.74 -5.14
C ARG A 18 13.33 9.99 -3.91
N LEU A 19 12.86 10.69 -2.87
CA LEU A 19 12.35 10.07 -1.65
C LEU A 19 11.12 9.18 -1.91
N VAL A 20 10.23 9.60 -2.83
CA VAL A 20 9.01 8.85 -3.14
C VAL A 20 9.26 7.68 -4.09
N ILE A 21 10.14 7.85 -5.09
CA ILE A 21 10.39 6.86 -6.15
C ILE A 21 11.46 5.84 -5.73
N ASN A 22 12.53 6.29 -5.07
CA ASN A 22 13.61 5.40 -4.66
C ASN A 22 13.28 4.82 -3.29
N HIS A 23 12.91 3.54 -3.28
CA HIS A 23 12.86 2.74 -2.06
C HIS A 23 14.31 2.54 -1.56
N CYS A 24 14.90 3.54 -0.92
CA CYS A 24 16.21 3.42 -0.31
C CYS A 24 16.10 2.47 0.90
N THR A 25 16.53 1.23 0.69
CA THR A 25 16.49 0.14 1.67
C THR A 25 17.40 0.34 2.89
N SER A 26 18.25 1.36 2.88
CA SER A 26 19.23 1.63 3.94
C SER A 26 18.78 2.65 4.99
N ASP A 27 17.73 3.43 4.72
CA ASP A 27 17.27 4.49 5.63
C ASP A 27 15.83 4.21 6.10
N SER A 28 15.67 3.79 7.36
CA SER A 28 14.38 3.43 7.97
C SER A 28 13.41 4.61 8.14
N THR A 29 13.79 5.80 7.67
CA THR A 29 13.04 7.05 7.83
C THR A 29 12.24 7.45 6.60
N VAL A 30 12.42 6.78 5.46
CA VAL A 30 11.76 7.14 4.19
C VAL A 30 10.50 6.31 3.96
N LEU A 31 9.35 6.99 3.92
CA LEU A 31 8.06 6.44 3.54
C LEU A 31 8.01 6.27 2.01
N GLY A 32 8.25 5.05 1.53
CA GLY A 32 8.14 4.72 0.11
C GLY A 32 6.70 4.85 -0.42
N ILE A 33 6.54 4.82 -1.74
CA ILE A 33 5.22 4.93 -2.39
C ILE A 33 4.20 3.92 -1.84
N ASP A 34 4.62 2.68 -1.52
CA ASP A 34 3.73 1.66 -0.96
C ASP A 34 3.12 2.09 0.38
N GLY A 35 3.93 2.68 1.26
CA GLY A 35 3.47 3.19 2.56
C GLY A 35 2.59 4.43 2.43
N LEU A 36 2.84 5.30 1.44
CA LEU A 36 1.95 6.42 1.13
C LEU A 36 0.59 5.95 0.63
N LEU A 37 0.58 4.92 -0.22
CA LEU A 37 -0.65 4.29 -0.70
C LEU A 37 -1.40 3.60 0.46
N ASP A 38 -0.69 2.96 1.39
CA ASP A 38 -1.30 2.36 2.58
C ASP A 38 -1.91 3.42 3.51
N ALA A 39 -1.21 4.53 3.74
CA ALA A 39 -1.74 5.66 4.52
C ALA A 39 -2.99 6.28 3.87
N LEU A 40 -2.98 6.44 2.54
CA LEU A 40 -4.14 6.93 1.79
C LEU A 40 -5.33 5.96 1.87
N LEU A 41 -5.07 4.65 1.78
CA LEU A 41 -6.10 3.61 1.92
C LEU A 41 -6.75 3.65 3.31
N VAL A 42 -5.94 3.72 4.37
CA VAL A 42 -6.44 3.82 5.75
C VAL A 42 -7.26 5.10 5.95
N LEU A 43 -6.79 6.25 5.46
CA LEU A 43 -7.53 7.50 5.53
C LEU A 43 -8.88 7.40 4.81
N TYR A 44 -8.91 6.85 3.60
CA TYR A 44 -10.14 6.68 2.84
C TYR A 44 -11.14 5.75 3.55
N ASP A 45 -10.65 4.62 4.08
CA ASP A 45 -11.49 3.65 4.80
C ASP A 45 -12.06 4.28 6.10
N GLU A 46 -11.27 5.08 6.82
CA GLU A 46 -11.76 5.79 8.01
C GLU A 46 -12.77 6.88 7.64
N CYS A 47 -12.52 7.66 6.57
CA CYS A 47 -13.49 8.62 6.04
C CYS A 47 -14.79 7.95 5.58
N CYS A 48 -14.75 6.67 5.21
CA CYS A 48 -15.95 5.91 4.87
C CYS A 48 -16.82 5.56 6.08
N ASN A 49 -16.38 5.84 7.32
CA ASN A 49 -17.17 5.66 8.53
C ASN A 49 -18.42 6.56 8.52
N ALA A 50 -19.57 6.01 8.92
CA ALA A 50 -20.87 6.69 8.87
C ALA A 50 -20.91 8.01 9.67
N THR A 51 -20.07 8.14 10.69
CA THR A 51 -19.94 9.39 11.48
C THR A 51 -19.30 10.51 10.66
N LEU A 52 -18.29 10.19 9.85
CA LEU A 52 -17.51 11.15 9.06
C LEU A 52 -18.15 11.48 7.70
N LYS A 53 -18.91 10.53 7.12
CA LYS A 53 -19.60 10.67 5.83
C LYS A 53 -20.64 11.80 5.74
N LYS A 54 -20.91 12.53 6.83
CA LYS A 54 -21.85 13.65 6.85
C LYS A 54 -21.19 15.00 6.60
N GLU A 55 -19.88 15.10 6.82
CA GLU A 55 -19.12 16.32 6.61
C GLU A 55 -18.90 16.57 5.12
N LYS A 56 -19.30 17.75 4.62
CA LYS A 56 -19.23 18.09 3.19
C LYS A 56 -17.82 17.89 2.62
N THR A 57 -16.79 18.34 3.33
CA THR A 57 -15.38 18.20 2.91
C THR A 57 -14.97 16.73 2.78
N ILE A 58 -15.50 15.85 3.64
CA ILE A 58 -15.20 14.41 3.59
C ILE A 58 -15.90 13.76 2.41
N VAL A 59 -17.16 14.14 2.12
CA VAL A 59 -17.88 13.66 0.94
C VAL A 59 -17.13 14.04 -0.34
N GLU A 60 -16.73 15.30 -0.47
CA GLU A 60 -15.96 15.78 -1.63
C GLU A 60 -14.63 15.02 -1.80
N PHE A 61 -13.93 14.74 -0.68
CA PHE A 61 -12.72 13.91 -0.70
C PHE A 61 -13.00 12.47 -1.16
N LEU A 62 -14.04 11.83 -0.63
CA LEU A 62 -14.40 10.46 -0.99
C LEU A 62 -14.77 10.34 -2.48
N GLU A 63 -15.52 11.31 -3.01
CA GLU A 63 -15.87 11.37 -4.43
C GLU A 63 -14.64 11.58 -5.30
N TYR A 64 -13.72 12.46 -4.89
CA TYR A 64 -12.50 12.76 -5.62
C TYR A 64 -11.55 11.55 -5.71
N VAL A 65 -11.31 10.85 -4.59
CA VAL A 65 -10.30 9.77 -4.54
C VAL A 65 -10.89 8.38 -4.79
N GLY A 66 -12.21 8.21 -4.70
CA GLY A 66 -12.85 6.89 -4.70
C GLY A 66 -12.53 6.00 -5.91
N THR A 67 -12.45 6.56 -7.11
CA THR A 67 -12.08 5.81 -8.33
C THR A 67 -10.62 5.36 -8.28
N PHE A 68 -9.73 6.22 -7.80
CA PHE A 68 -8.31 5.93 -7.62
C PHE A 68 -8.09 4.83 -6.57
N ILE A 69 -8.76 4.93 -5.41
CA ILE A 69 -8.71 3.87 -4.38
C ILE A 69 -9.20 2.54 -4.93
N SER A 70 -10.31 2.54 -5.66
CA SER A 70 -10.86 1.31 -6.26
C SER A 70 -9.85 0.67 -7.21
N ARG A 71 -9.14 1.48 -8.02
CA ARG A 71 -8.10 0.99 -8.91
C ARG A 71 -6.89 0.43 -8.15
N ILE A 72 -6.43 1.10 -7.09
CA ILE A 72 -5.34 0.59 -6.23
C ILE A 72 -5.72 -0.75 -5.63
N LYS A 73 -6.92 -0.87 -5.03
CA LYS A 73 -7.40 -2.11 -4.42
C LYS A 73 -7.50 -3.28 -5.42
N GLN A 74 -7.81 -2.99 -6.69
CA GLN A 74 -7.85 -4.00 -7.77
C GLN A 74 -6.45 -4.40 -8.26
N CYS A 75 -5.49 -3.48 -8.28
CA CYS A 75 -4.14 -3.77 -8.76
C CYS A 75 -3.25 -4.43 -7.69
N ARG A 76 -3.53 -4.19 -6.41
CA ARG A 76 -2.79 -4.82 -5.30
C ARG A 76 -3.09 -6.31 -5.23
N VAL A 77 -2.09 -7.08 -4.82
CA VAL A 77 -2.20 -8.52 -4.62
C VAL A 77 -3.34 -8.83 -3.66
N ASN A 78 -4.24 -9.71 -4.09
CA ASN A 78 -5.38 -10.15 -3.33
C ASN A 78 -5.31 -11.67 -3.07
N ARG A 79 -5.95 -12.13 -1.99
CA ARG A 79 -6.15 -13.56 -1.73
C ARG A 79 -6.80 -14.27 -2.92
N ASP A 80 -7.71 -13.59 -3.61
CA ASP A 80 -8.44 -14.12 -4.76
C ASP A 80 -7.56 -14.34 -5.99
N ASP A 81 -6.31 -13.85 -6.01
CA ASP A 81 -5.33 -14.17 -7.05
C ASP A 81 -4.74 -15.57 -6.89
N PHE A 82 -5.03 -16.25 -5.78
CA PHE A 82 -4.45 -17.53 -5.43
C PHE A 82 -5.51 -18.61 -5.23
N GLN A 83 -5.20 -19.83 -5.66
CA GLN A 83 -5.96 -21.03 -5.34
C GLN A 83 -5.29 -21.75 -4.17
N THR A 84 -6.03 -21.97 -3.08
CA THR A 84 -5.54 -22.80 -1.96
C THR A 84 -5.48 -24.26 -2.38
N ILE A 85 -4.33 -24.89 -2.20
CA ILE A 85 -4.13 -26.31 -2.49
C ILE A 85 -4.28 -27.13 -1.21
N LYS A 86 -3.47 -26.84 -0.19
CA LYS A 86 -3.49 -27.58 1.08
C LYS A 86 -2.91 -26.76 2.22
N THR A 87 -3.44 -26.94 3.42
CA THR A 87 -2.80 -26.45 4.65
C THR A 87 -1.58 -27.29 4.97
N ILE A 88 -0.46 -26.64 5.29
CA ILE A 88 0.81 -27.30 5.66
C ILE A 88 1.26 -26.99 7.08
N GLY A 89 0.64 -26.02 7.75
CA GLY A 89 0.92 -25.74 9.15
C GLY A 89 -0.15 -24.88 9.81
N ARG A 90 -0.33 -25.05 11.11
CA ARG A 90 -1.15 -24.21 11.98
C ARG A 90 -0.34 -23.89 13.23
N GLY A 91 -0.41 -22.64 13.69
CA GLY A 91 0.30 -22.21 14.89
C GLY A 91 -0.46 -21.10 15.61
N ALA A 92 0.15 -20.55 16.65
CA ALA A 92 -0.46 -19.50 17.48
C ALA A 92 -0.77 -18.21 16.71
N PHE A 93 -0.08 -17.97 15.59
CA PHE A 93 -0.20 -16.76 14.76
C PHE A 93 -0.89 -17.06 13.42
N GLY A 94 -1.84 -17.97 13.38
CA GLY A 94 -2.58 -18.36 12.17
C GLY A 94 -1.99 -19.55 11.41
N GLU A 95 -2.32 -19.67 10.12
CA GLU A 95 -2.07 -20.86 9.30
C GLU A 95 -1.10 -20.63 8.14
N VAL A 96 -0.44 -21.70 7.68
CA VAL A 96 0.39 -21.70 6.47
C VAL A 96 -0.24 -22.66 5.48
N VAL A 97 -0.51 -22.17 4.28
CA VAL A 97 -1.14 -22.93 3.19
C VAL A 97 -0.26 -22.91 1.95
N VAL A 98 -0.20 -24.02 1.23
CA VAL A 98 0.33 -24.03 -0.14
C VAL A 98 -0.74 -23.48 -1.05
N VAL A 99 -0.37 -22.49 -1.86
CA VAL A 99 -1.23 -21.86 -2.85
C VAL A 99 -0.60 -21.91 -4.22
N LYS A 100 -1.44 -21.90 -5.26
CA LYS A 100 -1.05 -21.70 -6.65
C LYS A 100 -1.53 -20.33 -7.11
N MET A 101 -0.66 -19.54 -7.73
CA MET A 101 -1.09 -18.29 -8.36
C MET A 101 -1.98 -18.63 -9.57
N LYS A 102 -3.14 -17.99 -9.66
CA LYS A 102 -4.05 -18.22 -10.77
C LYS A 102 -3.38 -17.81 -12.09
N ASN A 103 -3.66 -18.54 -13.15
CA ASN A 103 -3.11 -18.32 -14.49
C ASN A 103 -1.58 -18.53 -14.63
N THR A 104 -0.91 -19.02 -13.58
CA THR A 104 0.48 -19.49 -13.66
C THR A 104 0.60 -20.89 -13.07
N GLU A 105 1.76 -21.52 -13.19
CA GLU A 105 2.08 -22.78 -12.51
C GLU A 105 2.86 -22.56 -11.20
N ASP A 106 2.96 -21.30 -10.75
CA ASP A 106 3.80 -20.94 -9.62
C ASP A 106 3.13 -21.31 -8.29
N LEU A 107 3.90 -22.00 -7.44
CA LEU A 107 3.50 -22.44 -6.11
C LEU A 107 4.19 -21.60 -5.04
N PHE A 108 3.42 -21.22 -4.01
CA PHE A 108 3.90 -20.44 -2.88
C PHE A 108 3.41 -21.04 -1.56
N ALA A 109 4.15 -20.81 -0.48
CA ALA A 109 3.66 -20.98 0.88
C ALA A 109 3.12 -19.64 1.37
N MET A 110 1.80 -19.52 1.53
CA MET A 110 1.15 -18.32 2.03
C MET A 110 0.92 -18.46 3.54
N LYS A 111 1.50 -17.54 4.32
CA LYS A 111 1.21 -17.38 5.74
C LYS A 111 -0.01 -16.47 5.90
N ILE A 112 -1.08 -17.02 6.45
CA ILE A 112 -2.28 -16.28 6.83
C ILE A 112 -2.15 -15.97 8.33
N MET A 113 -2.16 -14.69 8.66
CA MET A 113 -2.12 -14.19 10.04
C MET A 113 -3.54 -13.86 10.48
N ASP A 114 -3.94 -14.29 11.67
CA ASP A 114 -5.20 -13.83 12.27
C ASP A 114 -5.11 -12.33 12.58
N LYS A 115 -6.22 -11.60 12.37
CA LYS A 115 -6.32 -10.16 12.67
C LYS A 115 -6.56 -9.92 14.16
#